data_AF-V4C9D3-F1
#
_entry.id   AF-V4C9D3-F1
#
_cell.length_a   1.000
_cell.length_b   1.000
_cell.length_c   1.000
_cell.angle_alpha   90.00
_cell.angle_beta   90.00
_cell.angle_gamma   90.00
#
_symmetry.space_group_name_H-M   'P 1'
#
loop_
_entity.id
_entity.type
_entity.pdbx_description
1 polymer ?
#
loop_
_entity_poly.entity_id
_entity_poly.type
_entity_poly.pdbx_seq_one_letter_code
_entity_poly.pdbx_strand_id
1 'polypeptide(L)'
;LWNTFRKHGTEMIINRNGRRMFPHLDLSLQGLNPTRLYNILLEVCPADGKRYKFINNKWTPVGMADPMLPNPPVLHHDSPNIGSFWMGKLSFAKIKITNHKDSNDGMIVLQSMHKYMIKVIIQPAGSDGKGLQNEIVIPLEETAFFAVTAYQNETIIQLKIHNNPFAKAFRD
;
A
#
# COMPACT_ATOMS: atom_id res chain seq x y z
N LEU A 1 3.42 11.76 -8.69
CA LEU A 1 4.42 10.67 -8.76
C LEU A 1 3.79 9.29 -8.96
N TRP A 2 2.80 8.88 -8.15
CA TRP A 2 2.09 7.60 -8.31
C TRP A 2 1.60 7.32 -9.74
N ASN A 3 0.95 8.30 -10.39
CA ASN A 3 0.52 8.17 -11.79
C ASN A 3 1.65 7.87 -12.77
N THR A 4 2.86 8.38 -12.52
CA THR A 4 4.04 8.07 -13.36
C THR A 4 4.45 6.61 -13.21
N PHE A 5 4.51 6.10 -11.99
CA PHE A 5 4.80 4.68 -11.74
C PHE A 5 3.69 3.77 -12.30
N ARG A 6 2.42 4.14 -12.12
CA ARG A 6 1.26 3.39 -12.62
C ARG A 6 1.34 3.12 -14.11
N LYS A 7 1.76 4.12 -14.91
CA LYS A 7 1.90 3.99 -16.38
C LYS A 7 2.83 2.86 -16.81
N HIS A 8 3.82 2.51 -15.98
CA HIS A 8 4.81 1.46 -16.27
C HIS A 8 4.58 0.17 -15.47
N GLY A 9 3.47 0.10 -14.72
CA GLY A 9 3.19 -1.00 -13.79
C GLY A 9 4.08 -0.90 -12.56
N THR A 10 3.62 -0.15 -11.54
CA THR A 10 4.35 0.04 -10.29
C THR A 10 4.82 -1.28 -9.70
N GLU A 11 6.08 -1.36 -9.27
CA GLU A 11 6.62 -2.53 -8.58
C GLU A 11 7.06 -2.17 -7.17
N MET A 12 6.77 -3.05 -6.21
CA MET A 12 7.16 -2.90 -4.82
C MET A 12 7.97 -4.11 -4.35
N ILE A 13 9.17 -3.84 -3.85
CA ILE A 13 10.06 -4.89 -3.33
C ILE A 13 9.50 -5.40 -2.01
N ILE A 14 9.37 -6.72 -1.89
CA ILE A 14 9.11 -7.43 -0.64
C ILE A 14 10.33 -8.26 -0.26
N ASN A 15 10.63 -8.32 1.03
CA ASN A 15 11.71 -9.14 1.57
C ASN A 15 11.34 -9.62 2.98
N ARG A 16 12.16 -10.53 3.54
CA ARG A 16 11.89 -11.15 4.84
C ARG A 16 11.78 -10.13 5.99
N ASN A 17 12.63 -9.10 5.99
CA ASN A 17 12.74 -8.11 7.07
C ASN A 17 11.75 -6.94 6.95
N GLY A 18 10.91 -6.97 5.91
CA GLY A 18 10.03 -5.88 5.53
C GLY A 18 10.73 -4.75 4.77
N ARG A 19 10.02 -4.19 3.81
CA ARG A 19 10.45 -3.04 3.02
C ARG A 19 9.39 -1.95 3.05
N ARG A 20 9.81 -0.69 3.17
CA ARG A 20 8.89 0.45 3.00
C ARG A 20 8.51 0.62 1.54
N MET A 21 7.26 0.96 1.29
CA MET A 21 6.78 1.29 -0.05
C MET A 21 7.40 2.60 -0.56
N PHE A 22 7.67 2.65 -1.87
CA PHE A 22 8.01 3.89 -2.56
C PHE A 22 7.29 3.92 -3.93
N PRO A 23 6.66 5.01 -4.37
CA PRO A 23 6.45 6.26 -3.65
C PRO A 23 5.77 6.05 -2.29
N HIS A 24 5.98 6.97 -1.36
CA HIS A 24 5.24 6.94 -0.11
C HIS A 24 3.77 7.29 -0.37
N LEU A 25 2.88 6.75 0.46
CA LEU A 25 1.48 7.13 0.44
C LEU A 25 1.27 8.28 1.42
N ASP A 26 1.30 9.49 0.88
CA ASP A 26 0.99 10.73 1.58
C ASP A 26 -0.35 11.27 1.04
N LEU A 27 -1.28 11.54 1.94
CA LEU A 27 -2.66 11.92 1.64
C LEU A 27 -3.05 13.18 2.41
N SER A 28 -4.11 13.83 1.93
CA SER A 28 -4.82 14.90 2.63
C SER A 28 -6.30 14.51 2.67
N LEU A 29 -6.87 14.48 3.87
CA LEU A 29 -8.30 14.21 4.06
C LEU A 29 -9.04 15.53 4.20
N GLN A 30 -10.30 15.56 3.78
CA GLN A 30 -11.18 16.73 3.91
C GLN A 30 -12.60 16.27 4.26
N GLY A 31 -13.40 17.14 4.88
CA GLY A 31 -14.81 16.87 5.18
C GLY A 31 -15.09 16.00 6.41
N LEU A 32 -14.07 15.71 7.24
CA LEU A 32 -14.29 15.05 8.53
C LEU A 32 -14.88 16.03 9.55
N ASN A 33 -15.64 15.51 10.52
CA ASN A 33 -16.07 16.34 11.65
C ASN A 33 -14.83 16.73 12.48
N PRO A 34 -14.53 18.03 12.66
CA PRO A 34 -13.28 18.49 13.28
C PRO A 34 -13.03 17.98 14.71
N THR A 35 -14.08 17.68 15.47
CA THR A 35 -14.00 17.32 16.90
C THR A 35 -14.26 15.84 17.18
N ARG A 36 -14.76 15.08 16.20
CA ARG A 36 -15.00 13.64 16.35
C ARG A 36 -13.70 12.86 16.20
N LEU A 37 -13.52 11.80 17.00
CA LEU A 37 -12.40 10.87 16.89
C LEU A 37 -12.60 9.86 15.74
N TYR A 38 -11.52 9.56 15.03
CA TYR A 38 -11.46 8.60 13.94
C TYR A 38 -10.22 7.71 14.06
N ASN A 39 -10.38 6.44 13.69
CA ASN A 39 -9.33 5.51 13.33
C ASN A 39 -9.15 5.54 11.81
N ILE A 40 -7.90 5.64 11.36
CA ILE A 40 -7.55 5.53 9.94
C ILE A 40 -6.72 4.26 9.76
N LEU A 41 -7.12 3.40 8.83
CA LEU A 41 -6.44 2.16 8.52
C LEU A 41 -6.01 2.13 7.05
N LEU A 42 -4.92 1.41 6.78
CA LEU A 42 -4.46 1.09 5.44
C LEU A 42 -4.63 -0.40 5.18
N GLU A 43 -5.38 -0.73 4.14
CA GLU A 43 -5.53 -2.10 3.66
C GLU A 43 -4.77 -2.25 2.33
N VAL A 44 -3.98 -3.32 2.21
CA VAL A 44 -3.41 -3.75 0.92
C VAL A 44 -4.14 -5.02 0.49
N CYS A 45 -5.04 -4.89 -0.48
CA CYS A 45 -5.84 -6.01 -0.97
C CYS A 45 -5.40 -6.44 -2.38
N PRO A 46 -5.67 -7.69 -2.79
CA PRO A 46 -5.47 -8.10 -4.18
C PRO A 46 -6.24 -7.18 -5.14
N ALA A 47 -5.60 -6.79 -6.24
CA ALA A 47 -6.24 -6.00 -7.29
C ALA A 47 -6.99 -6.90 -8.29
N ASP A 48 -6.58 -8.16 -8.40
CA ASP A 48 -7.26 -9.20 -9.19
C ASP A 48 -6.87 -10.60 -8.66
N GLY A 49 -7.48 -11.65 -9.23
CA GLY A 49 -7.22 -13.04 -8.88
C GLY A 49 -6.18 -13.72 -9.77
N LYS A 50 -5.17 -13.00 -10.28
CA LYS A 50 -4.19 -13.54 -11.23
C LYS A 50 -2.77 -13.55 -10.68
N ARG A 51 -2.00 -14.54 -11.12
CA ARG A 51 -0.55 -14.60 -10.96
C ARG A 51 0.12 -14.15 -12.25
N TYR A 52 1.21 -13.41 -12.14
CA TYR A 52 1.85 -12.74 -13.26
C TYR A 52 3.30 -13.19 -13.50
N LYS A 53 3.81 -12.93 -14.70
CA LYS A 53 5.25 -12.85 -15.02
C LYS A 53 5.51 -11.58 -15.84
N PHE A 54 6.71 -11.06 -15.75
CA PHE A 54 7.19 -10.01 -16.64
C PHE A 54 7.92 -10.66 -17.81
N ILE A 55 7.34 -10.57 -19.01
CA ILE A 55 7.86 -11.21 -20.24
C ILE A 55 7.75 -10.17 -21.36
N ASN A 56 8.81 -10.02 -22.16
CA ASN A 56 8.85 -9.07 -23.28
C ASN A 56 8.44 -7.65 -22.87
N ASN A 57 9.02 -7.15 -21.77
CA ASN A 57 8.74 -5.85 -21.18
C ASN A 57 7.27 -5.60 -20.81
N LYS A 58 6.53 -6.67 -20.49
CA LYS A 58 5.11 -6.59 -20.16
C LYS A 58 4.72 -7.57 -19.06
N TRP A 59 3.93 -7.06 -18.10
CA TRP A 59 3.24 -7.89 -17.11
C TRP A 59 2.15 -8.72 -17.79
N THR A 60 2.32 -10.04 -17.78
CA THR A 60 1.44 -11.01 -18.45
C THR A 60 0.87 -11.98 -17.40
N PRO A 61 -0.46 -12.19 -17.36
CA PRO A 61 -1.04 -13.18 -16.47
C PRO A 61 -0.65 -14.60 -16.93
N VAL A 62 -0.22 -15.44 -16.00
CA VAL A 62 0.26 -16.82 -16.28
C VAL A 62 -0.52 -17.89 -15.51
N GLY A 63 -1.48 -17.49 -14.68
CA GLY A 63 -2.31 -18.42 -13.92
C GLY A 63 -3.21 -17.70 -12.91
N MET A 64 -3.93 -18.51 -12.12
CA MET A 64 -4.70 -18.03 -10.99
C MET A 64 -3.78 -17.58 -9.86
N ALA A 65 -4.24 -16.61 -9.07
CA ALA A 65 -3.55 -16.18 -7.86
C ALA A 65 -3.40 -17.35 -6.89
N ASP A 66 -2.29 -17.36 -6.16
CA ASP A 66 -2.10 -18.26 -5.03
C ASP A 66 -3.15 -17.94 -3.94
N PRO A 67 -3.48 -18.90 -3.04
CA PRO A 67 -4.42 -18.65 -1.95
C PRO A 67 -4.02 -17.44 -1.11
N MET A 68 -4.98 -16.54 -0.89
CA MET A 68 -4.76 -15.28 -0.17
C MET A 68 -4.43 -15.57 1.31
N LEU A 69 -3.37 -14.93 1.80
CA LEU A 69 -3.04 -14.95 3.22
C LEU A 69 -3.91 -13.92 3.96
N PRO A 70 -4.34 -14.20 5.21
CA PRO A 70 -4.98 -13.19 6.05
C PRO A 70 -4.06 -11.99 6.20
N ASN A 71 -4.52 -10.81 5.80
CA ASN A 71 -3.73 -9.58 5.84
C ASN A 71 -4.64 -8.46 6.36
N PRO A 72 -4.77 -8.32 7.69
CA PRO A 72 -5.68 -7.35 8.28
C PRO A 72 -5.24 -5.91 7.93
N PRO A 73 -6.18 -4.96 7.82
CA PRO A 73 -5.84 -3.55 7.68
C PRO A 73 -4.93 -3.07 8.82
N VAL A 74 -3.93 -2.26 8.48
CA VAL A 74 -2.96 -1.71 9.43
C VAL A 74 -3.48 -0.39 9.99
N LEU A 75 -3.67 -0.31 11.30
CA LEU A 75 -4.05 0.91 11.99
C LEU A 75 -2.92 1.96 11.90
N HIS A 76 -3.25 3.18 11.49
CA HIS A 76 -2.30 4.28 11.48
C HIS A 76 -1.85 4.60 12.91
N HIS A 77 -0.55 4.79 13.11
CA HIS A 77 0.06 5.00 14.44
C HIS A 77 -0.53 6.15 15.27
N ASP A 78 -1.02 7.20 14.61
CA ASP A 78 -1.65 8.35 15.26
C ASP A 78 -3.14 8.11 15.61
N SER A 79 -3.68 6.92 15.36
CA SER A 79 -5.08 6.59 15.68
C SER A 79 -5.27 6.17 17.15
N PRO A 80 -6.42 6.50 17.76
CA PRO A 80 -7.46 7.39 17.24
C PRO A 80 -7.05 8.87 17.35
N ASN A 81 -7.53 9.71 16.43
CA ASN A 81 -7.35 11.17 16.51
C ASN A 81 -8.58 11.94 16.02
N ILE A 82 -8.66 13.24 16.34
CA ILE A 82 -9.78 14.10 15.95
C ILE A 82 -9.75 14.41 14.45
N GLY A 83 -10.91 14.66 13.84
CA GLY A 83 -10.99 14.93 12.40
C GLY A 83 -10.14 16.12 11.95
N SER A 84 -10.00 17.16 12.77
CA SER A 84 -9.13 18.32 12.46
C SER A 84 -7.65 17.95 12.37
N PHE A 85 -7.18 16.99 13.16
CA PHE A 85 -5.83 16.45 13.05
C PHE A 85 -5.65 15.70 11.72
N TRP A 86 -6.60 14.82 11.38
CA TRP A 86 -6.56 14.00 10.17
C TRP A 86 -6.69 14.79 8.86
N MET A 87 -7.37 15.94 8.90
CA MET A 87 -7.45 16.86 7.75
C MET A 87 -6.14 17.64 7.51
N GLY A 88 -5.11 17.42 8.34
CA GLY A 88 -3.73 17.82 8.06
C GLY A 88 -3.01 16.86 7.10
N LYS A 89 -1.71 16.64 7.34
CA LYS A 89 -0.88 15.72 6.54
C LYS A 89 -0.98 14.29 7.09
N LEU A 90 -1.47 13.35 6.27
CA LEU A 90 -1.54 11.92 6.60
C LEU A 90 -0.46 11.15 5.82
N SER A 91 0.38 10.37 6.51
CA SER A 91 1.49 9.63 5.86
C SER A 91 1.61 8.19 6.36
N PHE A 92 1.61 7.24 5.42
CA PHE A 92 1.84 5.82 5.70
C PHE A 92 3.28 5.37 5.42
N ALA A 93 4.24 6.29 5.35
CA ALA A 93 5.63 5.99 4.97
C ALA A 93 6.34 4.97 5.90
N LYS A 94 5.84 4.77 7.13
CA LYS A 94 6.39 3.81 8.09
C LYS A 94 5.95 2.36 7.84
N ILE A 95 4.87 2.14 7.10
CA ILE A 95 4.35 0.79 6.81
C ILE A 95 5.36 -0.01 5.98
N LYS A 96 5.52 -1.28 6.36
CA LYS A 96 6.38 -2.24 5.68
C LYS A 96 5.56 -3.37 5.09
N ILE A 97 5.99 -3.82 3.91
CA ILE A 97 5.50 -5.01 3.22
C ILE A 97 6.57 -6.11 3.25
N THR A 98 6.17 -7.37 3.42
CA THR A 98 7.06 -8.53 3.57
C THR A 98 6.56 -9.72 2.77
N ASN A 99 7.45 -10.68 2.48
CA ASN A 99 7.09 -12.00 1.95
C ASN A 99 7.13 -13.11 3.02
N HIS A 100 7.38 -12.76 4.28
CA HIS A 100 7.46 -13.70 5.39
C HIS A 100 6.08 -13.92 6.01
N LYS A 101 5.54 -15.14 5.87
CA LYS A 101 4.17 -15.48 6.27
C LYS A 101 3.94 -15.39 7.78
N ASP A 102 4.96 -15.66 8.57
CA ASP A 102 4.90 -15.68 10.03
C ASP A 102 5.42 -14.36 10.64
N SER A 103 5.20 -13.24 9.94
CA SER A 103 5.60 -11.93 10.46
C SER A 103 4.66 -11.49 11.59
N ASN A 104 5.17 -11.46 12.82
CA ASN A 104 4.43 -10.97 13.99
C ASN A 104 4.59 -9.46 14.23
N ASP A 105 5.32 -8.74 13.37
CA ASP A 105 5.73 -7.35 13.60
C ASP A 105 4.75 -6.31 13.04
N GLY A 106 3.50 -6.70 12.76
CA GLY A 106 2.49 -5.81 12.15
C GLY A 106 2.83 -5.38 10.71
N MET A 107 3.68 -6.13 10.02
CA MET A 107 4.00 -5.92 8.61
C MET A 107 2.94 -6.54 7.70
N ILE A 108 2.73 -5.93 6.54
CA ILE A 108 1.77 -6.40 5.55
C ILE A 108 2.41 -7.55 4.76
N VAL A 109 1.84 -8.75 4.85
CA VAL A 109 2.36 -9.95 4.17
C VAL A 109 1.79 -10.03 2.76
N LEU A 110 2.65 -10.07 1.74
CA LEU A 110 2.28 -10.14 0.33
C LEU A 110 2.95 -11.33 -0.36
N GLN A 111 2.32 -11.81 -1.42
CA GLN A 111 2.88 -12.83 -2.29
C GLN A 111 3.53 -12.17 -3.52
N SER A 112 4.75 -12.61 -3.84
CA SER A 112 5.46 -12.12 -5.03
C SER A 112 4.69 -12.47 -6.30
N MET A 113 4.84 -11.65 -7.34
CA MET A 113 4.24 -11.80 -8.67
C MET A 113 2.71 -11.73 -8.69
N HIS A 114 2.12 -11.07 -7.69
CA HIS A 114 0.70 -10.76 -7.61
C HIS A 114 0.49 -9.25 -7.64
N LYS A 115 -0.70 -8.83 -8.09
CA LYS A 115 -1.08 -7.44 -8.18
C LYS A 115 -1.94 -7.05 -6.98
N TYR A 116 -1.59 -5.95 -6.34
CA TYR A 116 -2.27 -5.39 -5.18
C TYR A 116 -2.69 -3.95 -5.43
N MET A 117 -3.61 -3.46 -4.62
CA MET A 117 -3.99 -2.05 -4.54
C MET A 117 -4.16 -1.64 -3.08
N ILE A 118 -4.15 -0.34 -2.82
CA ILE A 118 -4.31 0.20 -1.47
C ILE A 118 -5.73 0.75 -1.32
N LYS A 119 -6.32 0.50 -0.16
CA LYS A 119 -7.54 1.16 0.31
C LYS A 119 -7.24 1.87 1.63
N VAL A 120 -7.86 3.01 1.82
CA VAL A 120 -7.86 3.73 3.10
C VAL A 120 -9.23 3.56 3.73
N ILE A 121 -9.26 3.12 4.98
CA ILE A 121 -10.49 2.90 5.75
C ILE A 121 -10.54 3.95 6.85
N ILE A 122 -11.65 4.68 6.92
CA ILE A 122 -11.90 5.74 7.91
C ILE A 122 -13.06 5.28 8.78
N GLN A 123 -12.83 5.12 10.08
CA GLN A 123 -13.83 4.62 11.03
C GLN A 123 -13.96 5.59 12.21
N PRO A 124 -15.17 6.06 12.56
CA PRO A 124 -15.35 6.82 13.79
C PRO A 124 -15.00 5.98 15.03
N ALA A 125 -14.15 6.52 15.91
CA ALA A 125 -13.77 5.85 17.15
C ALA A 125 -14.92 5.91 18.18
N GLY A 126 -15.04 4.87 19.02
CA GLY A 126 -16.08 4.78 20.05
C GLY A 126 -17.46 4.38 19.53
N SER A 127 -17.55 3.84 18.30
CA SER A 127 -18.77 3.18 17.83
C SER A 127 -18.89 1.82 18.53
N ASP A 128 -19.86 1.63 19.42
CA ASP A 128 -20.04 0.46 20.29
C ASP A 128 -20.38 -0.86 19.56
N GLY A 129 -19.54 -1.29 18.61
CA GLY A 129 -19.63 -2.60 17.94
C GLY A 129 -20.89 -2.87 17.12
N LYS A 130 -21.87 -1.97 17.11
CA LYS A 130 -23.18 -2.14 16.45
C LYS A 130 -23.27 -1.52 15.05
N GLY A 131 -22.18 -0.98 14.52
CA GLY A 131 -22.24 -0.26 13.25
C GLY A 131 -21.00 -0.42 12.38
N LEU A 132 -20.95 -1.51 11.60
CA LEU A 132 -20.28 -1.50 10.28
C LEU A 132 -20.83 -0.39 9.35
N GLN A 133 -21.88 0.34 9.74
CA GLN A 133 -22.62 1.29 8.90
C GLN A 133 -21.97 2.67 8.72
N ASN A 134 -20.86 2.98 9.37
CA ASN A 134 -20.22 4.31 9.29
C ASN A 134 -18.75 4.29 8.86
N GLU A 135 -18.23 3.16 8.38
CA GLU A 135 -16.90 3.16 7.78
C GLU A 135 -16.93 3.70 6.36
N ILE A 136 -15.93 4.51 6.03
CA ILE A 136 -15.70 4.99 4.67
C ILE A 136 -14.48 4.26 4.14
N VAL A 137 -14.65 3.50 3.05
CA VAL A 137 -13.56 2.81 2.36
C VAL A 137 -13.27 3.54 1.06
N ILE A 138 -12.05 4.05 0.94
CA ILE A 138 -11.58 4.80 -0.23
C ILE A 138 -10.56 3.95 -0.99
N PRO A 139 -10.94 3.34 -2.13
CA PRO A 139 -9.99 2.67 -2.99
C PRO A 139 -9.10 3.69 -3.72
N LEU A 140 -7.79 3.44 -3.73
CA LEU A 140 -6.82 4.26 -4.45
C LEU A 140 -6.29 3.47 -5.65
N GLU A 141 -7.03 3.49 -6.76
CA GLU A 141 -6.70 2.69 -7.94
C GLU A 141 -5.31 3.00 -8.52
N GLU A 142 -4.86 4.25 -8.38
CA GLU A 142 -3.57 4.70 -8.85
C GLU A 142 -2.39 4.10 -8.08
N THR A 143 -2.64 3.54 -6.90
CA THR A 143 -1.62 2.87 -6.09
C THR A 143 -1.53 1.39 -6.41
N ALA A 144 -2.13 0.90 -7.49
CA ALA A 144 -1.99 -0.50 -7.89
C ALA A 144 -0.51 -0.83 -8.21
N PHE A 145 -0.02 -1.96 -7.70
CA PHE A 145 1.37 -2.39 -7.86
C PHE A 145 1.52 -3.91 -7.92
N PHE A 146 2.63 -4.38 -8.49
CA PHE A 146 3.08 -5.76 -8.43
C PHE A 146 4.07 -5.93 -7.27
N ALA A 147 3.80 -6.87 -6.37
CA ALA A 147 4.76 -7.23 -5.34
C ALA A 147 5.84 -8.13 -5.95
N VAL A 148 7.12 -7.81 -5.75
CA VAL A 148 8.24 -8.52 -6.38
C VAL A 148 9.40 -8.67 -5.40
N THR A 149 10.22 -9.71 -5.55
CA THR A 149 11.45 -9.87 -4.74
C THR A 149 12.65 -9.13 -5.34
N ALA A 150 12.60 -8.86 -6.65
CA ALA A 150 13.53 -8.03 -7.40
C ALA A 150 12.77 -7.29 -8.49
N TYR A 151 13.20 -6.09 -8.86
CA TYR A 151 12.55 -5.33 -9.94
C TYR A 151 12.63 -6.09 -11.26
N GLN A 152 11.56 -5.98 -12.06
CA GLN A 152 11.43 -6.65 -13.36
C GLN A 152 11.53 -5.63 -14.50
N ASN A 153 10.89 -4.47 -14.35
CA ASN A 153 10.88 -3.42 -15.34
C ASN A 153 12.00 -2.39 -15.10
N GLU A 154 12.95 -2.28 -16.04
CA GLU A 154 14.06 -1.31 -15.98
C GLU A 154 13.58 0.14 -15.87
N THR A 155 12.45 0.49 -16.51
CA THR A 155 11.88 1.84 -16.39
C THR A 155 11.46 2.13 -14.95
N ILE A 156 10.92 1.14 -14.24
CA ILE A 156 10.59 1.28 -12.82
C ILE A 156 11.88 1.46 -12.01
N ILE A 157 12.94 0.71 -12.27
CA ILE A 157 14.24 0.86 -11.60
C ILE A 157 14.73 2.30 -11.74
N GLN A 158 14.76 2.84 -12.96
CA GLN A 158 15.20 4.21 -13.21
C GLN A 158 14.32 5.24 -12.50
N LEU A 159 13.00 5.07 -12.53
CA LEU A 159 12.09 5.94 -11.77
C LEU A 159 12.35 5.88 -10.27
N LYS A 160 12.65 4.71 -9.70
CA LYS A 160 13.00 4.57 -8.27
C LYS A 160 14.32 5.27 -7.96
N ILE A 161 15.36 5.05 -8.77
CA ILE A 161 16.68 5.66 -8.60
C ILE A 161 16.56 7.18 -8.61
N HIS A 162 15.88 7.72 -9.63
CA HIS A 162 15.76 9.16 -9.82
C HIS A 162 14.93 9.85 -8.73
N ASN A 163 13.83 9.22 -8.28
CA ASN A 163 12.87 9.89 -7.40
C ASN A 163 13.04 9.54 -5.91
N ASN A 164 13.63 8.40 -5.56
CA ASN A 164 13.82 8.00 -4.17
C ASN A 164 15.10 8.65 -3.59
N PRO A 165 15.00 9.53 -2.58
CA PRO A 165 16.18 10.17 -1.98
C PRO A 165 17.23 9.17 -1.47
N PHE A 166 16.79 7.98 -1.02
CA PHE A 166 17.68 6.93 -0.52
C PHE A 166 18.39 6.14 -1.62
N ALA A 167 18.07 6.38 -2.90
CA ALA A 167 18.72 5.75 -4.05
C ALA A 167 19.67 6.72 -4.79
N LYS A 168 20.00 7.86 -4.16
CA LYS A 168 20.83 8.91 -4.77
C LYS A 168 22.19 8.42 -5.26
N ALA A 169 22.79 7.43 -4.58
CA ALA A 169 24.09 6.86 -4.92
C ALA A 169 24.13 6.10 -6.27
N PHE A 170 22.98 5.85 -6.91
CA PHE A 170 22.87 5.12 -8.19
C PHE A 170 22.49 6.02 -9.36
N ARG A 171 22.55 7.35 -9.19
CA ARG A 171 22.09 8.33 -10.19
C ARG A 171 23.17 8.73 -11.21
N ASP A 172 24.38 8.22 -11.06
CA ASP A 172 25.54 8.53 -11.89
C ASP A 172 25.86 7.37 -12.86
#